data_AF-A0A9J6A7V2-F1
#
_entry.id   AF-A0A9J6A7V2-F1
#
_cell.length_a   1.000
_cell.length_b   1.000
_cell.length_c   1.000
_cell.angle_alpha   90.00
_cell.angle_beta   90.00
_cell.angle_gamma   90.00
#
_symmetry.space_group_name_H-M   'P 1'
#
loop_
_entity.id
_entity.type
_entity.pdbx_description
1 polymer ?
#
loop_
_entity_poly.entity_id
_entity_poly.type
_entity_poly.pdbx_seq_one_letter_code
_entity_poly.pdbx_strand_id
1 'polypeptide(L)'
;MSGRSVNAPIPPIALVSEAETEESMFKKFIETKERIAAAKRRLAILDQTEWRLRERIIEVDMETTSVKRKIPKIERDIKKLNFRNASSMRGNGKIKEGLDVESTGSSPYS
;
A
#
# COMPACT_ATOMS: atom_id res chain seq x y z
N MET A 1 28.10 -76.23 -27.57
CA MET A 1 27.18 -75.08 -27.65
C MET A 1 26.31 -75.09 -26.40
N SER A 2 26.26 -73.98 -25.66
CA SER A 2 25.59 -73.86 -24.35
C SER A 2 24.07 -73.89 -24.51
N GLY A 3 23.43 -74.93 -23.96
CA GLY A 3 21.97 -74.99 -23.83
C GLY A 3 21.51 -74.10 -22.69
N ARG A 4 20.80 -73.02 -23.00
CA ARG A 4 20.13 -72.19 -21.98
C ARG A 4 19.03 -73.00 -21.32
N SER A 5 19.21 -73.32 -20.04
CA SER A 5 18.15 -73.84 -19.18
C SER A 5 17.03 -72.80 -19.05
N VAL A 6 15.83 -73.15 -19.51
CA VAL A 6 14.64 -72.29 -19.51
C VAL A 6 13.78 -72.50 -18.26
N ASN A 7 14.25 -73.27 -17.28
CA ASN A 7 13.49 -73.70 -16.10
C ASN A 7 13.88 -72.96 -14.82
N ALA A 8 13.99 -71.63 -14.87
CA ALA A 8 14.06 -70.83 -13.65
C ALA A 8 12.62 -70.64 -13.12
N PRO A 9 12.32 -70.99 -11.85
CA PRO A 9 11.03 -70.70 -11.25
C PRO A 9 10.78 -69.19 -11.30
N ILE A 10 9.65 -68.79 -11.89
CA ILE A 10 9.22 -67.39 -11.90
C ILE A 10 9.02 -67.00 -10.43
N PRO A 11 9.71 -65.96 -9.91
CA PRO A 11 9.48 -65.52 -8.54
C PRO A 11 8.02 -65.06 -8.42
N PRO A 12 7.31 -65.41 -7.34
CA PRO A 12 5.94 -64.95 -7.16
C PRO A 12 5.95 -63.43 -7.19
N ILE A 13 5.23 -62.87 -8.15
CA ILE A 13 4.97 -61.43 -8.21
C ILE A 13 4.27 -61.11 -6.89
N ALA A 14 4.89 -60.29 -6.06
CA ALA A 14 4.27 -59.78 -4.85
C ALA A 14 3.05 -58.95 -5.27
N LEU A 15 1.88 -59.61 -5.34
CA LEU A 15 0.59 -58.96 -5.51
C LEU A 15 0.39 -58.13 -4.24
N VAL A 16 0.59 -56.81 -4.34
CA VAL A 16 0.06 -55.87 -3.36
C VAL A 16 -1.42 -56.22 -3.21
N SER A 17 -1.84 -56.58 -2.01
CA SER A 17 -3.20 -57.10 -1.83
C SER A 17 -4.22 -56.00 -2.13
N GLU A 18 -5.35 -56.36 -2.73
CA GLU A 18 -6.43 -55.40 -3.00
C GLU A 18 -6.87 -54.67 -1.72
N ALA A 19 -6.84 -55.35 -0.57
CA ALA A 19 -7.12 -54.77 0.74
C ALA A 19 -6.16 -53.62 1.12
N GLU A 20 -4.85 -53.78 0.89
CA GLU A 20 -3.86 -52.71 1.13
C GLU A 20 -4.06 -51.52 0.18
N THR A 21 -4.52 -51.77 -1.06
CA THR A 21 -4.89 -50.69 -1.99
C THR A 21 -6.19 -49.98 -1.61
N GLU A 22 -7.19 -50.71 -1.11
CA GLU A 22 -8.46 -50.16 -0.64
C GLU A 22 -8.29 -49.30 0.62
N GLU A 23 -7.52 -49.77 1.59
CA GLU A 23 -7.17 -48.99 2.78
C GLU A 23 -6.41 -47.70 2.44
N SER A 24 -5.47 -47.78 1.49
CA SER A 24 -4.74 -46.62 0.96
C SER A 24 -5.66 -45.61 0.27
N MET A 25 -6.63 -46.09 -0.53
CA MET A 25 -7.64 -45.24 -1.16
C MET A 25 -8.56 -44.57 -0.13
N PHE A 26 -9.01 -45.31 0.88
CA PHE A 26 -9.84 -44.78 1.96
C PHE A 26 -9.11 -43.69 2.75
N LYS A 27 -7.83 -43.92 3.09
CA LYS A 27 -7.00 -42.91 3.76
C LYS A 27 -6.88 -41.62 2.96
N LYS A 28 -6.62 -41.71 1.65
CA LYS A 28 -6.55 -40.53 0.75
C LYS A 28 -7.89 -39.80 0.67
N PHE A 29 -9.01 -40.53 0.70
CA PHE A 29 -10.34 -39.94 0.70
C PHE A 29 -10.62 -39.12 1.97
N ILE A 30 -10.28 -39.65 3.14
CA ILE A 30 -10.42 -38.93 4.41
C ILE A 30 -9.54 -37.67 4.41
N GLU A 31 -8.27 -37.80 4.02
CA GLU A 31 -7.36 -36.66 3.93
C GLU A 31 -7.90 -35.57 2.99
N THR A 32 -8.47 -35.96 1.84
CA THR A 32 -9.07 -35.03 0.89
C THR A 32 -10.27 -34.31 1.50
N LYS A 33 -11.13 -35.02 2.24
CA LYS A 33 -12.25 -34.40 2.96
C LYS A 33 -11.78 -33.37 3.99
N GLU A 34 -10.72 -33.68 4.74
CA GLU A 34 -10.15 -32.75 5.71
C GLU A 34 -9.57 -31.51 5.03
N ARG A 35 -8.85 -31.68 3.91
CA ARG A 35 -8.35 -30.57 3.09
C ARG A 35 -9.48 -29.68 2.56
N ILE A 36 -10.58 -30.26 2.09
CA ILE A 36 -11.78 -29.52 1.65
C ILE A 36 -12.38 -28.74 2.83
N ALA A 37 -12.51 -29.36 4.00
CA ALA A 37 -13.03 -28.68 5.19
C ALA A 37 -12.12 -27.51 5.62
N ALA A 38 -10.80 -27.70 5.58
CA ALA A 38 -9.84 -26.63 5.85
C ALA A 38 -9.94 -25.48 4.82
N ALA A 39 -10.08 -25.81 3.53
CA ALA A 39 -10.27 -24.82 2.47
C ALA A 39 -11.55 -24.00 2.67
N LYS A 40 -12.67 -24.65 3.03
CA LYS A 40 -13.94 -23.96 3.33
C LYS A 40 -13.80 -22.97 4.50
N ARG A 41 -13.08 -23.35 5.57
CA ARG A 41 -12.81 -22.44 6.70
C ARG A 41 -11.97 -21.24 6.27
N ARG A 42 -10.94 -21.46 5.45
CA ARG A 42 -10.11 -20.37 4.90
C ARG A 42 -10.93 -19.42 4.02
N LEU A 43 -11.84 -19.95 3.19
CA LEU A 43 -12.73 -19.15 2.37
C LEU A 43 -13.62 -18.23 3.22
N ALA A 44 -14.22 -18.76 4.29
CA ALA A 44 -15.07 -17.97 5.18
C ALA A 44 -14.29 -16.82 5.87
N ILE A 45 -13.02 -17.06 6.24
CA ILE A 45 -12.15 -16.00 6.78
C ILE A 45 -11.88 -14.95 5.70
N LEU A 46 -11.58 -15.37 4.47
CA LEU A 46 -11.34 -14.46 3.36
C LEU A 46 -12.57 -13.57 3.09
N ASP A 47 -13.76 -14.14 3.01
CA ASP A 47 -15.01 -13.40 2.81
C ASP A 47 -15.22 -12.33 3.90
N GLN A 48 -14.99 -12.70 5.17
CA GLN A 48 -15.08 -11.75 6.28
C GLN A 48 -14.04 -10.62 6.17
N THR A 49 -12.80 -10.96 5.80
CA THR A 49 -11.74 -9.95 5.66
C THR A 49 -11.99 -9.01 4.49
N GLU A 50 -12.51 -9.51 3.37
CA GLU A 50 -12.88 -8.70 2.21
C GLU A 50 -13.94 -7.67 2.60
N TRP A 51 -14.98 -8.10 3.31
CA TRP A 51 -16.04 -7.21 3.75
C TRP A 51 -15.50 -6.08 4.64
N ARG A 52 -14.65 -6.40 5.61
CA ARG A 52 -14.00 -5.39 6.47
C ARG A 52 -13.12 -4.42 5.68
N LEU A 53 -12.40 -4.91 4.67
CA LEU A 53 -11.57 -4.05 3.82
C LEU A 53 -12.43 -3.08 2.99
N ARG A 54 -13.58 -3.53 2.48
CA ARG A 54 -14.53 -2.67 1.76
C ARG A 54 -15.03 -1.52 2.64
N GLU A 55 -15.38 -1.78 3.90
CA GLU A 55 -15.75 -0.71 4.83
C GLU A 55 -14.63 0.31 5.05
N ARG A 56 -13.39 -0.17 5.27
CA ARG A 56 -12.23 0.72 5.47
C ARG A 56 -11.91 1.58 4.25
N ILE A 57 -12.10 1.05 3.04
CA ILE A 57 -11.94 1.82 1.81
C ILE A 57 -12.92 3.00 1.79
N ILE A 58 -14.19 2.74 2.14
CA ILE A 58 -15.22 3.80 2.19
C ILE A 58 -14.85 4.87 3.21
N GLU A 59 -14.40 4.48 4.41
CA GLU A 59 -13.97 5.41 5.45
C GLU A 59 -12.81 6.30 4.98
N VAL A 60 -11.77 5.69 4.42
CA VAL A 60 -10.60 6.42 3.88
C VAL A 60 -11.00 7.36 2.74
N ASP A 61 -11.92 6.95 1.86
CA ASP A 61 -12.42 7.79 0.77
C ASP A 61 -13.20 9.01 1.31
N MET A 62 -14.00 8.82 2.36
CA MET A 62 -14.72 9.91 3.03
C MET A 62 -13.74 10.91 3.68
N GLU A 63 -12.75 10.41 4.41
CA GLU A 63 -11.70 11.25 5.01
C GLU A 63 -10.91 12.02 3.95
N THR A 64 -10.48 11.33 2.90
CA THR A 64 -9.73 11.93 1.78
C THR A 64 -10.55 13.02 1.10
N THR A 65 -11.84 12.78 0.88
CA THR A 65 -12.76 13.78 0.32
C THR A 65 -12.92 14.98 1.24
N SER A 66 -13.03 14.76 2.55
CA SER A 66 -13.11 15.82 3.57
C SER A 66 -11.85 16.69 3.57
N VAL A 67 -10.66 16.08 3.53
CA VAL A 67 -9.38 16.79 3.46
C VAL A 67 -9.27 17.57 2.16
N LYS A 68 -9.58 16.96 1.01
CA LYS A 68 -9.55 17.62 -0.31
C LYS A 68 -10.43 18.88 -0.35
N ARG A 69 -11.59 18.88 0.31
CA ARG A 69 -12.46 20.07 0.40
C ARG A 69 -11.85 21.22 1.22
N LYS A 70 -10.98 20.93 2.18
CA LYS A 70 -10.34 21.94 3.04
C LYS A 70 -9.15 22.62 2.37
N ILE A 71 -8.45 21.94 1.46
CA ILE A 71 -7.25 22.44 0.78
C ILE A 71 -7.48 23.81 0.10
N PRO A 72 -8.53 24.02 -0.73
CA PRO A 72 -8.73 25.31 -1.38
C PRO A 72 -9.03 26.46 -0.43
N LYS A 73 -9.56 26.17 0.77
CA LYS A 73 -9.77 27.19 1.81
C LYS A 73 -8.43 27.60 2.42
N ILE A 74 -7.60 26.62 2.78
CA ILE A 74 -6.25 26.86 3.30
C ILE A 74 -5.39 27.62 2.28
N GLU A 75 -5.44 27.23 1.00
CA GLU A 75 -4.72 27.95 -0.07
C GLU A 75 -5.13 29.42 -0.20
N ARG A 76 -6.43 29.72 -0.08
CA ARG A 76 -6.93 31.09 -0.09
C ARG A 76 -6.46 31.88 1.12
N ASP A 77 -6.50 31.27 2.30
CA ASP A 77 -6.07 31.90 3.54
C ASP A 77 -4.56 32.23 3.49
N ILE A 78 -3.74 31.32 2.94
CA ILE A 78 -2.30 31.56 2.70
C ILE A 78 -2.09 32.73 1.74
N LYS A 79 -2.79 32.77 0.59
CA LYS A 79 -2.69 33.89 -0.37
C LYS A 79 -3.02 35.23 0.29
N LYS A 80 -4.06 35.27 1.12
CA LYS A 80 -4.48 36.48 1.85
C LYS A 80 -3.42 36.95 2.85
N LEU A 81 -2.84 36.04 3.61
CA LEU A 81 -1.75 36.35 4.55
C LEU A 81 -0.52 36.91 3.81
N ASN A 82 -0.11 36.27 2.72
CA ASN A 82 1.03 36.74 1.92
C ASN A 82 0.80 38.14 1.35
N PHE A 83 -0.40 38.42 0.83
CA PHE A 83 -0.74 39.76 0.35
C PHE A 83 -0.72 40.82 1.46
N ARG A 84 -1.22 40.49 2.65
CA ARG A 84 -1.17 41.38 3.82
C ARG A 84 0.27 41.67 4.26
N ASN A 85 1.12 40.66 4.29
CA ASN A 85 2.53 40.81 4.65
C ASN A 85 3.27 41.69 3.64
N ALA A 86 3.06 41.47 2.34
CA ALA A 86 3.64 42.30 1.29
C ALA A 86 3.17 43.77 1.39
N SER A 87 1.90 44.00 1.68
CA SER A 87 1.34 45.34 1.89
C SER A 87 1.91 46.03 3.14
N SER A 88 2.12 45.26 4.22
CA SER A 88 2.72 45.75 5.47
C SER A 88 4.17 46.20 5.27
N MET A 89 4.98 45.42 4.54
CA MET A 89 6.37 45.78 4.25
C MET A 89 6.49 47.02 3.36
N ARG A 90 5.52 47.26 2.47
CA ARG A 90 5.49 48.47 1.64
C ARG A 90 5.16 49.74 2.44
N GLY A 91 4.48 49.63 3.58
CA GLY A 91 4.09 50.75 4.43
C GLY A 91 5.17 51.27 5.39
N ASN A 92 6.22 50.48 5.65
CA ASN A 92 7.27 50.82 6.63
C ASN A 92 8.51 51.49 6.03
N GLY A 93 8.54 51.71 4.71
CA GLY A 93 9.58 52.46 4.01
C GLY A 93 9.30 53.95 3.93
N LYS A 94 8.96 54.62 5.04
CA LYS A 94 9.11 56.09 5.08
C LYS A 94 10.59 56.38 5.33
N ILE A 95 11.33 56.54 4.24
CA ILE A 95 12.61 57.24 4.26
C ILE A 95 12.31 58.59 4.94
N LYS A 96 13.02 58.88 6.04
CA LYS A 96 13.07 60.24 6.57
C LYS A 96 13.68 61.10 5.46
N GLU A 97 12.86 61.82 4.70
CA GLU A 97 13.30 63.02 4.00
C GLU A 97 13.75 63.99 5.10
N GLY A 98 15.04 63.89 5.45
CA GLY A 98 15.76 65.00 6.03
C GLY A 98 15.81 66.07 4.97
N LEU A 99 14.83 66.96 4.99
CA LEU A 99 14.95 68.27 4.39
C LEU A 99 16.10 69.00 5.11
N ASP A 100 16.85 69.74 4.30
CA ASP A 100 17.87 70.73 4.65
C ASP A 100 19.33 70.23 4.66
N VAL A 101 19.82 69.93 3.45
CA VAL A 101 21.20 70.28 3.09
C VAL A 101 21.11 71.34 2.00
N GLU A 102 21.05 72.60 2.41
CA GLU A 102 21.43 73.71 1.53
C GLU A 102 22.88 73.49 1.09
N SER A 103 23.04 73.02 -0.14
CA SER A 103 24.31 73.04 -0.86
C SER A 103 24.67 74.48 -1.17
N THR A 104 25.26 75.19 -0.20
CA THR A 104 26.06 76.37 -0.48
C THR A 104 27.45 75.89 -0.87
N GLY A 105 27.66 75.76 -2.19
CA GLY A 105 28.98 75.56 -2.77
C GLY A 105 29.90 76.71 -2.37
N SER A 106 30.80 76.45 -1.42
CA SER A 106 31.95 77.30 -1.14
C SER A 106 33.15 76.71 -1.87
N SER A 107 33.59 77.41 -2.94
CA SER A 107 34.87 77.16 -3.62
C SER A 107 36.01 77.24 -2.60
N PRO A 108 36.93 76.26 -2.51
CA PRO A 108 38.01 76.36 -1.54
C PRO A 108 39.12 77.32 -2.00
N TYR A 109 39.15 77.75 -3.26
CA TYR A 109 40.12 78.71 -3.77
C TYR A 109 39.56 79.48 -4.98
N SER A 110 39.28 80.78 -4.76
CA SER A 110 39.05 81.85 -5.75
C SER A 110 37.76 81.83 -6.57
#